data_AF-A0A7W9CGC7-F1
#
_entry.id   AF-A0A7W9CGC7-F1
#
_cell.length_a   1.000
_cell.length_b   1.000
_cell.length_c   1.000
_cell.angle_alpha   90.00
_cell.angle_beta   90.00
_cell.angle_gamma   90.00
#
_symmetry.space_group_name_H-M   'P 1'
#
loop_
_entity.id
_entity.type
_entity.pdbx_description
1 polymer ?
#
loop_
_entity_poly.entity_id
_entity_poly.type
_entity_poly.pdbx_seq_one_letter_code
_entity_poly.pdbx_strand_id
1 'polypeptide(L)' 'MKRLALIALIATAALSTSACITVIDADHDETAWHGNNAQPFDTARSECRERVDSTNNAAFRDCMAEKGWTRS' A
#
# COMPACT_ATOMS: atom_id res chain seq x y z
N MET A 1 -47.98 -2.83 -14.99
CA MET A 1 -47.02 -1.99 -14.22
C MET A 1 -45.83 -2.86 -13.83
N LYS A 2 -44.72 -2.77 -14.56
CA LYS A 2 -43.50 -3.58 -14.36
C LYS A 2 -42.70 -3.00 -13.20
N ARG A 3 -42.69 -3.68 -12.05
CA ARG A 3 -41.77 -3.40 -10.94
C ARG A 3 -40.46 -4.13 -11.23
N LEU A 4 -39.52 -3.45 -11.87
CA LEU A 4 -38.17 -3.96 -12.03
C LEU A 4 -37.41 -3.68 -10.73
N ALA A 5 -37.30 -4.72 -9.91
CA ALA A 5 -36.47 -4.73 -8.71
C ALA A 5 -35.02 -4.45 -9.11
N LEU A 6 -34.48 -3.34 -8.63
CA LEU A 6 -33.11 -2.93 -8.88
C LEU A 6 -32.17 -3.76 -8.00
N ILE A 7 -31.54 -4.73 -8.66
CA ILE A 7 -30.10 -5.03 -8.58
C ILE A 7 -29.56 -5.26 -7.16
N ALA A 8 -29.56 -6.53 -6.77
CA ALA A 8 -28.53 -7.06 -5.89
C ALA A 8 -27.17 -6.88 -6.59
N LEU A 9 -26.31 -5.99 -6.06
CA LEU A 9 -24.89 -6.02 -6.40
C LEU A 9 -24.14 -6.71 -5.26
N ILE A 10 -23.41 -7.72 -5.70
CA ILE A 10 -22.86 -8.85 -4.97
C ILE A 10 -21.46 -8.49 -4.45
N ALA A 11 -21.05 -9.26 -3.44
CA ALA A 11 -19.69 -9.49 -2.97
C ALA A 11 -19.06 -8.36 -2.13
N THR A 12 -19.19 -8.56 -0.81
CA THR A 12 -18.06 -8.48 0.13
C THR A 12 -16.73 -8.65 -0.59
N ALA A 13 -15.90 -7.61 -0.58
CA ALA A 13 -14.50 -7.72 -0.94
C ALA A 13 -13.83 -8.71 0.02
N ALA A 14 -13.80 -9.98 -0.39
CA ALA A 14 -12.89 -10.95 0.15
C ALA A 14 -11.50 -10.55 -0.33
N LEU A 15 -10.82 -9.73 0.45
CA LEU A 15 -9.38 -9.84 0.57
C LEU A 15 -9.08 -10.41 1.95
N SER A 16 -9.42 -11.69 2.10
CA SER A 16 -8.55 -12.59 2.85
C SER A 16 -7.22 -12.63 2.09
N THR A 17 -6.44 -11.55 2.13
CA THR A 17 -5.02 -11.63 1.86
C THR A 17 -4.47 -12.44 3.02
N SER A 18 -4.44 -13.77 2.86
CA SER A 18 -3.44 -14.57 3.54
C SER A 18 -2.13 -13.82 3.37
N ALA A 19 -1.61 -13.36 4.50
CA ALA A 19 -0.40 -12.56 4.58
C ALA A 19 0.76 -13.36 3.99
N CYS A 20 0.94 -13.24 2.67
CA CYS A 20 2.22 -13.45 2.05
C CYS A 20 3.08 -12.31 2.58
N ILE A 21 3.73 -12.55 3.71
CA ILE A 21 4.73 -11.67 4.32
C ILE A 21 5.86 -11.53 3.31
N THR A 22 5.77 -10.53 2.45
CA THR A 22 6.89 -10.14 1.58
C THR A 22 7.71 -9.12 2.34
N VAL A 23 8.64 -9.61 3.17
CA VAL A 23 9.78 -8.79 3.58
C VAL A 23 10.60 -8.58 2.31
N ILE A 24 10.39 -7.45 1.66
CA ILE A 24 11.27 -7.00 0.58
C ILE A 24 12.40 -6.26 1.28
N ASP A 25 13.54 -6.92 1.44
CA ASP A 25 14.78 -6.25 1.82
C ASP A 25 15.21 -5.42 0.61
N ALA A 26 14.77 -4.16 0.57
CA ALA A 26 15.09 -3.23 -0.49
C ALA A 26 16.48 -2.62 -0.24
N ASP A 27 17.49 -3.46 -0.47
CA ASP A 27 18.91 -3.19 -0.75
C ASP A 27 19.73 -2.35 0.26
N HIS A 28 20.69 -3.04 0.88
CA HIS A 28 22.09 -2.64 1.14
C HIS A 28 22.46 -1.38 1.93
N ASP A 29 21.51 -0.66 2.52
CA ASP A 29 21.80 0.38 3.51
C ASP A 29 21.24 -0.01 4.88
N GLU A 30 21.89 0.46 5.95
CA GLU A 30 21.51 0.21 7.35
C GLU A 30 20.14 0.81 7.75
N THR A 31 19.31 1.15 6.77
CA THR A 31 17.98 1.70 6.89
C THR A 31 17.01 1.07 5.89
N ALA A 32 16.85 -0.25 5.99
CA ALA A 32 15.99 -1.05 5.12
C ALA A 32 14.50 -0.74 5.35
N TRP A 33 13.68 -0.98 4.32
CA TRP A 33 12.24 -0.85 4.40
C TRP A 33 11.58 -2.19 4.74
N HIS A 34 10.71 -2.18 5.73
CA HIS A 34 9.99 -3.35 6.22
C HIS A 34 8.48 -3.12 6.07
N GLY A 35 7.81 -4.02 5.35
CA GLY A 35 6.38 -3.97 5.12
C GLY A 35 5.68 -5.15 5.79
N ASN A 36 4.61 -4.88 6.56
CA ASN A 36 3.74 -5.93 7.09
C ASN A 36 2.31 -5.70 6.59
N ASN A 37 1.80 -6.59 5.73
CA ASN A 37 0.57 -6.37 4.96
C ASN A 37 0.57 -5.03 4.20
N ALA A 38 1.76 -4.61 3.76
CA ALA A 38 1.97 -3.36 3.05
C ALA A 38 1.55 -3.48 1.58
N GLN A 39 1.26 -2.34 0.94
CA GLN A 39 1.16 -2.31 -0.52
C GLN A 39 2.49 -2.72 -1.17
N PRO A 40 2.49 -3.25 -2.41
CA PRO A 40 3.74 -3.54 -3.12
C PRO A 40 4.71 -2.35 -3.11
N PHE A 41 5.98 -2.60 -2.77
CA PHE A 41 6.95 -1.54 -2.45
C PHE A 41 7.11 -0.53 -3.59
N ASP A 42 7.30 -0.99 -4.83
CA ASP A 42 7.49 -0.11 -5.98
C ASP A 42 6.25 0.74 -6.27
N THR A 43 5.06 0.18 -6.10
CA THR A 43 3.80 0.93 -6.24
C THR A 43 3.70 2.01 -5.17
N ALA A 44 3.91 1.65 -3.90
CA ALA A 44 3.91 2.61 -2.79
C ALA A 44 4.96 3.72 -3.01
N ARG A 45 6.18 3.34 -3.42
CA ARG A 45 7.28 4.25 -3.71
C ARG A 45 6.95 5.20 -4.86
N SER A 46 6.38 4.72 -5.95
CA SER A 46 5.99 5.56 -7.10
C SER A 46 4.91 6.55 -6.69
N GLU A 47 3.83 6.07 -6.08
CA GLU A 47 2.72 6.92 -5.62
C GLU A 47 3.19 7.99 -4.62
N CYS A 48 4.06 7.62 -3.68
CA CYS A 48 4.60 8.56 -2.71
C CYS A 48 5.55 9.58 -3.36
N ARG A 49 6.39 9.17 -4.32
CA ARG A 49 7.26 10.10 -5.07
C ARG A 49 6.49 11.07 -5.96
N GLU A 50 5.35 10.66 -6.49
CA GLU A 50 4.46 11.54 -7.26
C GLU A 50 3.74 12.54 -6.36
N ARG A 51 3.40 12.12 -5.13
CA ARG A 51 2.65 12.95 -4.18
C ARG A 51 3.51 13.95 -3.42
N VAL A 52 4.75 13.61 -3.09
CA VAL A 52 5.62 14.43 -2.24
C VAL A 52 6.74 15.04 -3.08
N ASP A 53 7.10 16.29 -2.77
CA ASP A 53 8.29 16.88 -3.36
C ASP A 53 9.52 16.05 -2.99
N SER A 54 10.36 15.75 -3.99
CA SER A 54 11.58 14.94 -3.91
C SER A 54 12.58 15.40 -2.84
N THR A 55 12.49 16.66 -2.39
CA THR A 55 13.33 17.24 -1.35
C THR A 55 12.84 16.91 0.07
N ASN A 56 11.58 16.50 0.25
CA ASN A 56 10.97 16.28 1.56
C ASN A 56 10.95 14.79 1.94
N ASN A 57 12.08 14.33 2.48
CA ASN A 57 12.24 12.95 2.94
C ASN A 57 11.29 12.57 4.09
N ALA A 58 10.91 13.53 4.95
CA ALA A 58 9.95 13.27 6.03
C ALA A 58 8.55 12.95 5.48
N ALA A 59 8.04 13.80 4.57
CA ALA A 59 6.75 13.57 3.93
C ALA A 59 6.73 12.26 3.10
N PHE A 60 7.85 11.93 2.46
CA PHE A 60 8.00 10.64 1.78
C PHE A 60 7.89 9.46 2.75
N ARG A 61 8.55 9.53 3.92
CA ARG A 61 8.46 8.48 4.94
C ARG A 61 7.06 8.33 5.51
N ASP A 62 6.38 9.43 5.78
CA ASP A 62 5.00 9.40 6.29
C ASP A 62 4.05 8.76 5.27
N CYS A 63 4.19 9.12 3.99
CA CYS A 63 3.42 8.48 2.92
C CYS A 63 3.71 6.97 2.81
N MET A 64 4.98 6.56 2.90
CA MET A 64 5.34 5.13 2.90
C MET A 64 4.76 4.40 4.13
N ALA A 65 4.72 5.04 5.29
CA ALA A 65 4.10 4.49 6.50
C ALA A 65 2.58 4.30 6.33
N GLU A 66 1.88 5.24 5.70
CA GLU A 66 0.47 5.06 5.32
C GLU A 66 0.24 3.86 4.40
N LYS A 67 1.24 3.51 3.58
CA LYS A 67 1.19 2.33 2.71
C LYS A 67 1.63 1.03 3.39
N GLY A 68 1.96 1.08 4.69
CA GLY A 68 2.35 -0.06 5.53
C GLY A 68 3.85 -0.30 5.62
N TRP A 69 4.69 0.63 5.18
CA TRP A 69 6.16 0.50 5.18
C TRP A 69 6.80 1.27 6.34
N THR A 70 7.64 0.60 7.10
CA THR A 70 8.47 1.19 8.15
C THR A 70 9.94 1.14 7.76
N ARG A 71 10.72 2.15 8.13
CA ARG A 71 12.17 2.20 7.93
C ARG A 71 12.86 2.13 9.29
N SER A 72 13.76 1.17 9.49
CA SER A 72 14.57 1.01 10.70
C SER A 72 16.04 1.09 10.37
#